data_AF-A0A9W9ZPG1-F1
#
_entry.id   AF-A0A9W9ZPG1-F1
#
_cell.length_a   1.000
_cell.length_b   1.000
_cell.length_c   1.000
_cell.angle_alpha   90.00
_cell.angle_beta   90.00
_cell.angle_gamma   90.00
#
_symmetry.space_group_name_H-M   'P 1'
#
loop_
_entity.id
_entity.type
_entity.pdbx_description
1 polymer ?
#
loop_
_entity_poly.entity_id
_entity_poly.type
_entity_poly.pdbx_seq_one_letter_code
_entity_poly.pdbx_strand_id
1 'polypeptide(L)'
;MSHILYDANFSEELLSPSPKRFKMNNPDTQNNTFLFTSESVGEGHPDKICDQVSDAVLDAHLRQDPNAKVACETVSKTGMILVCGEITSKANVDYQTVIRENHQEDRL
;
A
#
# COMPACT_ATOMS: atom_id res chain seq x y z
N MET A 1 18.13 -11.84 -12.18
CA MET A 1 18.49 -11.97 -10.76
C MET A 1 18.44 -10.59 -10.15
N SER A 2 17.45 -10.38 -9.28
CA SER A 2 17.28 -9.19 -8.44
C SER A 2 18.27 -9.23 -7.29
N HIS A 3 18.83 -8.08 -6.94
CA HIS A 3 19.36 -7.83 -5.60
C HIS A 3 18.91 -6.45 -5.15
N ILE A 4 18.02 -6.44 -4.16
CA ILE A 4 17.74 -5.27 -3.32
C ILE A 4 18.74 -5.33 -2.18
N LEU A 5 19.52 -4.26 -2.01
CA LEU A 5 20.39 -4.03 -0.86
C LEU A 5 19.60 -3.22 0.17
N TYR A 6 19.50 -3.72 1.40
CA TYR A 6 19.09 -2.93 2.56
C TYR A 6 20.26 -2.04 2.97
N ASP A 7 20.04 -0.72 3.03
CA ASP A 7 20.97 0.22 3.65
C ASP A 7 20.68 0.29 5.15
N ALA A 8 21.73 0.03 5.94
CA ALA A 8 21.74 0.08 7.39
C ALA A 8 22.61 1.27 7.78
N ASN A 9 22.00 2.42 8.10
CA ASN A 9 22.54 3.48 8.98
C ASN A 9 21.54 4.64 9.10
N PHE A 10 20.74 4.67 10.16
CA PHE A 10 20.16 5.92 10.67
C PHE A 10 20.18 5.87 12.20
N SER A 11 21.25 6.43 12.75
CA SER A 11 21.52 6.59 14.19
C SER A 11 20.76 7.78 14.77
N GLU A 12 20.21 7.57 15.96
CA GLU A 12 19.79 8.52 17.01
C GLU A 12 19.03 9.79 16.61
N GLU A 13 17.77 9.90 17.10
CA GLU A 13 17.34 10.93 18.07
C GLU A 13 15.81 11.17 17.98
N LEU A 14 15.03 10.52 18.86
CA LEU A 14 13.90 11.14 19.56
C LEU A 14 13.30 10.14 20.55
N LEU A 15 13.42 10.48 21.83
CA LEU A 15 12.88 9.80 22.99
C LEU A 15 11.48 9.22 22.75
N SER A 16 11.35 7.90 22.88
CA SER A 16 10.05 7.24 23.03
C SER A 16 9.30 7.86 24.21
N PRO A 17 8.01 8.23 24.09
CA PRO A 17 7.22 8.52 25.28
C PRO A 17 7.13 7.22 26.07
N SER A 18 7.75 7.20 27.24
CA SER A 18 7.68 6.08 28.17
C SER A 18 6.22 5.63 28.31
N PRO A 19 5.85 4.39 27.97
CA PRO A 19 4.47 3.93 28.13
C PRO A 19 4.10 4.12 29.60
N LYS A 20 2.98 4.81 29.86
CA LYS A 20 2.49 5.04 31.23
C LYS A 20 2.30 3.68 31.91
N ARG A 21 3.28 3.32 32.72
CA ARG A 21 3.36 2.07 33.46
C ARG A 21 2.18 1.97 34.41
N PHE A 22 1.16 1.20 34.04
CA PHE A 22 0.13 0.75 34.97
C PHE A 22 0.84 -0.05 36.06
N LYS A 23 0.88 0.48 37.29
CA LYS A 23 1.59 -0.16 38.41
C LYS A 23 0.77 -1.34 38.91
N MET A 24 1.03 -2.53 38.38
CA MET A 24 0.61 -3.78 39.02
C MET A 24 1.57 -4.05 40.18
N ASN A 25 1.10 -3.86 41.41
CA ASN A 25 1.81 -4.28 42.61
C ASN A 25 1.54 -5.77 42.84
N ASN A 26 2.26 -6.66 42.14
CA ASN A 26 2.30 -8.08 42.48
C ASN A 26 3.72 -8.64 42.20
N PRO A 27 4.38 -9.32 43.14
CA PRO A 27 5.80 -9.67 43.01
C PRO A 27 6.13 -10.87 42.10
N ASP A 28 5.14 -11.52 41.46
CA ASP A 28 5.33 -12.87 40.89
C ASP A 28 5.35 -13.02 39.36
N THR A 29 5.57 -11.98 38.55
CA THR A 29 5.63 -12.16 37.08
C THR A 29 6.82 -11.47 36.39
N GLN A 30 7.96 -12.15 36.41
CA GLN A 30 9.11 -11.91 35.52
C GLN A 30 8.91 -12.60 34.16
N ASN A 31 7.83 -12.29 33.44
CA ASN A 31 7.63 -12.67 32.03
C ASN A 31 6.60 -11.72 31.39
N ASN A 32 7.09 -10.63 30.79
CA ASN A 32 6.27 -9.60 30.16
C ASN A 32 5.91 -9.99 28.72
N THR A 33 5.23 -11.13 28.54
CA THR A 33 4.68 -11.57 27.25
C THR A 33 3.41 -10.79 26.93
N PHE A 34 3.34 -10.19 25.74
CA PHE A 34 2.14 -9.54 25.22
C PHE A 34 1.67 -10.26 23.95
N LEU A 35 0.36 -10.28 23.72
CA LEU A 35 -0.25 -10.85 22.51
C LEU A 35 -0.39 -9.76 21.45
N PHE A 36 0.07 -10.06 20.23
CA PHE A 36 -0.11 -9.21 19.05
C PHE A 36 -0.63 -10.08 17.90
N THR A 37 -1.57 -9.54 17.14
CA THR A 37 -2.17 -10.19 15.98
C THR A 37 -2.18 -9.23 14.79
N SER A 38 -1.94 -9.76 13.60
CA SER A 38 -2.00 -9.04 12.32
C SER A 38 -2.66 -9.94 11.28
N GLU A 39 -3.29 -9.32 10.27
CA GLU A 39 -3.94 -9.98 9.15
C GLU A 39 -3.45 -9.43 7.82
N SER A 40 -3.62 -10.21 6.76
CA SER A 40 -3.31 -9.84 5.38
C SER A 40 -4.32 -10.48 4.44
N VAL A 41 -4.55 -9.84 3.29
CA VAL A 41 -5.41 -10.38 2.22
C VAL A 41 -4.58 -10.67 0.98
N GLY A 42 -5.01 -11.64 0.18
CA GLY A 42 -4.35 -11.99 -1.09
C GLY A 42 -4.59 -10.95 -2.19
N GLU A 43 -3.84 -11.06 -3.28
CA GLU A 43 -3.88 -10.12 -4.41
C GLU A 43 -5.26 -10.05 -5.08
N GLY A 44 -5.96 -11.19 -5.18
CA GLY A 44 -7.33 -11.24 -5.70
C GLY A 44 -8.42 -10.71 -4.74
N HIS A 45 -8.07 -10.19 -3.57
CA HIS A 45 -9.05 -9.51 -2.71
C HIS A 45 -9.54 -8.22 -3.42
N PRO A 46 -10.85 -7.94 -3.49
CA PRO A 46 -11.38 -6.78 -4.21
C PRO A 46 -10.71 -5.45 -3.85
N ASP A 47 -10.37 -5.26 -2.58
CA ASP A 47 -9.64 -4.07 -2.13
C ASP A 47 -8.23 -4.00 -2.70
N LYS A 48 -7.51 -5.13 -2.75
CA LYS A 48 -6.17 -5.19 -3.35
C LYS A 48 -6.20 -5.00 -4.86
N ILE A 49 -7.25 -5.47 -5.52
CA ILE A 49 -7.47 -5.21 -6.94
C ILE A 49 -7.65 -3.70 -7.18
N CYS A 50 -8.41 -3.01 -6.33
CA CYS A 50 -8.55 -1.56 -6.42
C CYS A 50 -7.20 -0.83 -6.22
N ASP A 51 -6.41 -1.24 -5.22
CA ASP A 51 -5.07 -0.69 -4.97
C ASP A 51 -4.19 -0.82 -6.23
N GLN A 52 -4.12 -2.03 -6.79
CA GLN A 52 -3.30 -2.34 -7.97
C GLN A 52 -3.71 -1.54 -9.21
N VAL A 53 -5.01 -1.38 -9.44
CA VAL A 53 -5.52 -0.56 -10.55
C VAL A 53 -5.16 0.91 -10.37
N SER A 54 -5.33 1.45 -9.16
CA SER A 54 -4.96 2.84 -8.87
C SER A 54 -3.46 3.08 -9.06
N ASP A 55 -2.61 2.15 -8.62
CA ASP A 55 -1.16 2.23 -8.80
C ASP A 55 -0.77 2.13 -10.29
N ALA A 56 -1.41 1.24 -11.07
CA ALA A 56 -1.15 1.12 -12.50
C ALA A 56 -1.48 2.41 -13.27
N VAL A 57 -2.55 3.10 -12.87
CA VAL A 57 -2.91 4.41 -13.43
C VAL A 57 -1.87 5.47 -13.05
N LEU A 58 -1.45 5.52 -11.78
CA LEU A 58 -0.38 6.42 -11.32
C LEU A 58 0.91 6.20 -12.12
N ASP A 59 1.33 4.95 -12.27
CA ASP A 59 2.53 4.57 -13.02
C ASP A 59 2.44 4.96 -14.49
N ALA A 60 1.29 4.76 -15.13
CA ALA A 60 1.07 5.15 -16.52
C ALA A 60 1.24 6.66 -16.74
N HIS A 61 0.77 7.46 -15.78
CA HIS A 61 0.96 8.91 -15.78
C HIS A 61 2.41 9.31 -15.52
N LEU A 62 3.03 8.79 -14.45
CA LEU A 62 4.40 9.15 -14.06
C LEU A 62 5.44 8.75 -15.11
N ARG A 63 5.18 7.67 -15.87
CA ARG A 63 6.05 7.22 -16.97
C ARG A 63 6.14 8.24 -18.11
N GLN A 64 5.06 8.99 -18.36
CA GLN A 64 5.01 10.00 -19.42
C GLN A 64 5.24 11.42 -18.90
N ASP A 65 4.80 11.70 -17.68
CA ASP A 65 4.89 13.01 -17.03
C ASP A 65 5.33 12.83 -15.56
N PRO A 66 6.63 12.95 -15.25
CA PRO A 66 7.15 12.80 -13.89
C PRO A 66 6.61 13.81 -12.88
N ASN A 67 5.97 14.90 -13.33
CA ASN A 67 5.35 15.90 -12.46
C ASN A 67 3.82 15.74 -12.36
N ALA A 68 3.28 14.61 -12.85
CA ALA A 68 1.86 14.33 -12.78
C ALA A 68 1.36 14.35 -11.33
N LYS A 69 0.20 14.95 -11.12
CA LYS A 69 -0.53 14.90 -9.86
C LYS A 69 -1.74 13.99 -10.06
N VAL A 70 -1.72 12.83 -9.40
CA VAL A 70 -2.72 11.78 -9.59
C VAL A 70 -3.33 11.48 -8.22
N ALA A 71 -4.61 11.78 -8.07
CA ALA A 71 -5.46 11.30 -7.00
C ALA A 71 -6.49 10.37 -7.63
N CYS A 72 -6.10 9.10 -7.80
CA CYS A 72 -6.90 8.08 -8.48
C CYS A 72 -7.50 7.11 -7.46
N GLU A 73 -8.82 7.01 -7.46
CA GLU A 73 -9.61 6.11 -6.62
C GLU A 73 -10.26 5.04 -7.50
N THR A 74 -10.25 3.80 -7.04
CA THR A 74 -10.84 2.68 -7.77
C THR A 74 -11.91 2.00 -6.95
N VAL A 75 -13.07 1.76 -7.57
CA VAL A 75 -14.18 1.01 -6.98
C VAL A 75 -14.46 -0.21 -7.84
N SER A 76 -14.46 -1.39 -7.23
CA SER A 76 -14.75 -2.65 -7.90
C SER A 76 -16.14 -3.20 -7.53
N LYS A 77 -16.86 -3.71 -8.53
CA LYS A 77 -18.10 -4.47 -8.35
C LYS A 77 -18.17 -5.56 -9.44
N THR A 78 -19.07 -6.52 -9.26
CA THR A 78 -19.30 -7.58 -10.25
C THR A 78 -19.50 -7.02 -11.66
N GLY A 79 -18.55 -7.33 -12.56
CA GLY A 79 -18.58 -6.91 -13.95
C GLY A 79 -18.24 -5.43 -14.20
N MET A 80 -17.75 -4.70 -13.19
CA MET A 80 -17.48 -3.26 -13.31
C MET A 80 -16.28 -2.84 -12.46
N ILE A 81 -15.39 -2.06 -13.08
CA ILE A 81 -14.36 -1.27 -12.40
C ILE A 81 -14.65 0.19 -12.73
N LEU A 82 -14.79 1.01 -11.70
CA LEU A 82 -14.92 2.46 -11.82
C LEU A 82 -13.63 3.10 -11.34
N VAL A 83 -13.00 3.88 -12.20
CA VAL A 83 -11.87 4.74 -11.84
C VAL A 83 -12.37 6.17 -11.76
N CYS A 84 -12.11 6.84 -10.64
CA CYS A 84 -12.53 8.21 -10.37
C CYS A 84 -11.43 8.99 -9.62
N GLY A 85 -11.62 10.31 -9.50
CA GLY A 85 -10.68 11.19 -8.81
C GLY A 85 -10.17 12.31 -9.70
N GLU A 86 -9.05 12.91 -9.32
CA GLU A 86 -8.50 14.11 -9.95
C GLU A 86 -7.09 13.85 -10.48
N ILE A 87 -6.91 14.04 -11.78
CA ILE A 87 -5.63 13.85 -12.46
C ILE A 87 -5.25 15.13 -13.19
N THR A 88 -4.09 15.68 -12.83
CA THR A 88 -3.45 16.80 -13.53
C THR A 88 -2.13 16.30 -14.10
N SER A 89 -2.10 16.09 -15.41
CA SER A 89 -0.93 15.55 -16.12
C SER A 89 -0.97 15.93 -17.60
N LYS A 90 0.21 15.96 -18.24
CA LYS A 90 0.35 16.09 -19.70
C LYS A 90 0.32 14.74 -20.44
N ALA A 91 0.32 13.64 -19.69
CA ALA A 91 0.31 12.28 -20.24
C ALA A 91 -1.00 11.99 -20.98
N ASN A 92 -0.92 11.19 -22.05
CA ASN A 92 -2.08 10.62 -22.70
C ASN A 92 -2.13 9.13 -22.37
N VAL A 93 -3.03 8.76 -21.45
CA VAL A 93 -3.14 7.41 -20.89
C VAL A 93 -4.43 6.76 -21.38
N ASP A 94 -4.31 5.55 -21.92
CA ASP A 94 -5.46 4.70 -22.21
C ASP A 94 -5.81 3.83 -21.00
N TYR A 95 -6.76 4.32 -20.20
CA TYR A 95 -7.20 3.65 -18.98
C TYR A 95 -7.79 2.26 -19.24
N GLN A 96 -8.49 2.03 -20.37
CA GLN A 96 -9.06 0.71 -20.67
C GLN A 96 -7.97 -0.35 -20.77
N THR A 97 -6.88 -0.02 -21.48
CA THR A 97 -5.76 -0.94 -21.67
C THR A 97 -5.02 -1.16 -20.35
N VAL A 98 -4.67 -0.09 -19.63
CA VAL A 98 -3.95 -0.17 -18.34
C VAL A 98 -4.68 -1.05 -17.33
N ILE A 99 -5.99 -0.85 -17.15
CA ILE A 99 -6.81 -1.61 -16.20
C ILE A 99 -6.90 -3.09 -16.62
N ARG A 100 -7.09 -3.37 -17.91
CA ARG A 100 -7.27 -4.74 -18.42
C ARG A 100 -5.98 -5.56 -18.44
N GLU A 101 -4.83 -4.92 -18.61
CA GLU A 101 -3.52 -5.57 -18.53
C GLU A 101 -3.18 -5.93 -17.09
N ASN A 102 -3.45 -5.03 -16.14
CA ASN A 102 -3.21 -5.25 -14.72
C ASN A 102 -4.04 -6.44 -14.17
N HIS A 103 -5.29 -6.63 -14.62
CA HIS A 103 -6.13 -7.76 -14.22
C HIS A 103 -5.71 -9.14 -14.79
N GLN A 104 -4.76 -9.22 -15.73
CA GLN A 104 -4.36 -10.50 -16.33
C GLN A 104 -3.26 -11.23 -15.54
N GLU A 105 -2.56 -10.56 -14.62
CA GLU A 105 -1.54 -11.21 -13.79
C GLU A 105 -2.13 -12.20 -12.77
N ASP A 106 -3.37 -11.98 -12.30
CA ASP A 106 -4.05 -12.84 -11.32
C ASP A 106 -4.70 -14.11 -11.90
N ARG A 107 -4.45 -14.43 -13.18
CA ARG A 107 -5.06 -15.59 -13.86
C ARG A 107 -4.14 -16.81 -13.99
N LEU A 108 -3.06 -16.89 -13.22
CA LEU A 108 -2.10 -18.01 -13.20
C LEU A 108 -2.25 -18.91 -11.97
#